data_AF-A0A2N5A3C0-F1
#
_entry.id   AF-A0A2N5A3C0-F1
#
_cell.length_a   1.000
_cell.length_b   1.000
_cell.length_c   1.000
_cell.angle_alpha   90.00
_cell.angle_beta   90.00
_cell.angle_gamma   90.00
#
_symmetry.space_group_name_H-M   'P 1'
#
loop_
_entity.id
_entity.type
_entity.pdbx_description
1 polymer ?
#
loop_
_entity_poly.entity_id
_entity_poly.type
_entity_poly.pdbx_seq_one_letter_code
_entity_poly.pdbx_strand_id
1 'polypeptide(L)'
;LFSTWSGVPVEGSLVNVRIIAVMSGGILFGPWVGAIVGVIAGVHRYLIDIDGVTAVPCFITSIVAGLLSGLINRKVARDQRWKIGILAGMVCETLTMILVVVWAPSLSLGLDIVSKIGIPMILGSVCIGFIVLLVQSVEGEKEASAARQAKLALDIANKTLPLFRHVNSDSLRQVCEIIRRDITADAVAIT
;
A
#
# COMPACT_ATOMS: atom_id res chain seq x y z
N LEU A 1 -7.20 12.39 -3.86
CA LEU A 1 -7.72 13.63 -4.49
C LEU A 1 -8.71 13.28 -5.61
N PHE A 2 -8.29 12.61 -6.69
CA PHE A 2 -9.18 12.16 -7.78
C PHE A 2 -10.44 11.42 -7.32
N SER A 3 -10.33 10.55 -6.33
CA SER A 3 -11.49 9.86 -5.74
C SER A 3 -12.60 10.79 -5.20
N THR A 4 -12.28 12.04 -4.85
CA THR A 4 -13.28 13.05 -4.42
C THR A 4 -13.85 13.81 -5.61
N TRP A 5 -13.06 14.01 -6.65
CA TRP A 5 -13.48 14.68 -7.89
C TRP A 5 -14.32 13.78 -8.80
N SER A 6 -14.07 12.47 -8.77
CA SER A 6 -14.84 11.45 -9.51
C SER A 6 -15.95 10.82 -8.67
N GLY A 7 -16.24 11.37 -7.48
CA GLY A 7 -17.31 10.87 -6.62
C GLY A 7 -18.67 11.14 -7.25
N VAL A 8 -19.58 10.16 -7.19
CA VAL A 8 -20.95 10.33 -7.67
C VAL A 8 -21.73 11.15 -6.62
N PRO A 9 -22.30 12.31 -6.98
CA PRO A 9 -23.11 13.10 -6.06
C PRO A 9 -24.45 12.39 -5.84
N VAL A 10 -24.77 12.13 -4.58
CA VAL A 10 -26.05 11.54 -4.16
C VAL A 10 -26.58 12.41 -3.02
N GLU A 11 -27.59 13.23 -3.31
CA GLU A 11 -28.32 14.06 -2.33
C GLU A 11 -27.43 14.86 -1.35
N GLY A 12 -26.44 15.58 -1.88
CA GLY A 12 -25.54 16.41 -1.06
C GLY A 12 -24.42 15.63 -0.38
N SER A 13 -24.24 14.34 -0.69
CA SER A 13 -23.08 13.53 -0.28
C SER A 13 -22.31 12.99 -1.49
N LEU A 14 -20.99 12.87 -1.35
CA LEU A 14 -20.10 12.33 -2.38
C LEU A 14 -19.65 10.93 -1.99
N VAL A 15 -20.08 9.92 -2.76
CA VAL A 15 -19.57 8.54 -2.64
C VAL A 15 -18.10 8.53 -3.05
N ASN A 16 -17.21 8.02 -2.19
CA ASN A 16 -15.78 8.24 -2.37
C ASN A 16 -14.94 7.04 -1.87
N VAL A 17 -14.01 6.56 -2.69
CA VAL A 17 -13.06 5.49 -2.36
C VAL A 17 -11.77 6.00 -1.67
N ARG A 18 -11.83 7.13 -0.97
CA ARG A 18 -10.65 7.77 -0.35
C ARG A 18 -10.01 6.91 0.71
N ILE A 19 -10.80 6.33 1.61
CA ILE A 19 -10.29 5.50 2.70
C ILE A 19 -9.48 4.33 2.13
N ILE A 20 -9.85 3.83 0.95
CA ILE A 20 -9.09 2.78 0.25
C ILE A 20 -7.66 3.25 -0.03
N ALA A 21 -7.50 4.44 -0.61
CA ALA A 21 -6.18 5.01 -0.94
C ALA A 21 -5.37 5.37 0.32
N VAL A 22 -6.00 6.00 1.33
CA VAL A 22 -5.34 6.37 2.59
C VAL A 22 -4.86 5.12 3.33
N MET A 23 -5.75 4.13 3.47
CA MET A 23 -5.49 2.91 4.24
C MET A 23 -4.44 2.03 3.56
N SER A 24 -4.60 1.76 2.25
CA SER A 24 -3.62 0.96 1.49
C SER A 24 -2.24 1.64 1.45
N GLY A 25 -2.21 2.96 1.23
CA GLY A 25 -0.97 3.73 1.23
C GLY A 25 -0.23 3.69 2.58
N GLY A 26 -0.95 3.85 3.69
CA GLY A 26 -0.34 3.77 5.02
C GLY A 26 0.13 2.35 5.39
N ILE A 27 -0.63 1.31 5.01
CA ILE A 27 -0.27 -0.09 5.28
C ILE A 27 0.98 -0.51 4.51
N LEU A 28 1.16 -0.02 3.28
CA LEU A 28 2.28 -0.37 2.41
C LEU A 28 3.52 0.48 2.74
N PHE A 29 3.37 1.80 2.77
CA PHE A 29 4.49 2.75 2.77
C PHE A 29 4.80 3.34 4.15
N GLY A 30 4.03 3.00 5.18
CA GLY A 30 4.36 3.30 6.58
C GLY A 30 3.53 4.41 7.24
N PRO A 31 3.76 4.62 8.55
CA PRO A 31 2.90 5.47 9.38
C PRO A 31 2.94 6.95 9.02
N TRP A 32 4.09 7.46 8.58
CA TRP A 32 4.21 8.84 8.14
C TRP A 32 3.42 9.10 6.86
N VAL A 33 3.45 8.16 5.91
CA VAL A 33 2.67 8.25 4.67
C VAL A 33 1.18 8.21 5.00
N GLY A 34 0.73 7.25 5.81
CA GLY A 34 -0.67 7.15 6.22
C GLY A 34 -1.19 8.42 6.90
N ALA A 35 -0.45 8.94 7.89
CA ALA A 35 -0.85 10.14 8.63
C ALA A 35 -0.94 11.38 7.72
N ILE A 36 0.10 11.64 6.92
CA ILE A 36 0.14 12.82 6.03
C ILE A 36 -0.97 12.74 4.98
N VAL A 37 -1.11 11.58 4.32
CA VAL A 37 -2.12 11.39 3.28
C VAL A 37 -3.54 11.47 3.87
N GLY A 38 -3.77 10.92 5.06
CA GLY A 38 -5.04 11.02 5.78
C GLY A 38 -5.43 12.47 6.10
N VAL A 39 -4.48 13.27 6.61
CA VAL A 39 -4.69 14.70 6.88
C VAL A 39 -4.98 15.46 5.59
N ILE A 40 -4.13 15.33 4.56
CA ILE A 40 -4.30 16.06 3.30
C ILE A 40 -5.63 15.69 2.64
N ALA A 41 -5.96 14.41 2.57
CA ALA A 41 -7.18 13.94 1.94
C ALA A 41 -8.44 14.34 2.74
N GLY A 42 -8.33 14.37 4.08
CA GLY A 42 -9.36 14.91 4.95
C GLY A 42 -9.57 16.41 4.71
N VAL A 43 -8.51 17.21 4.84
CA VAL A 43 -8.56 18.68 4.67
C VAL A 43 -9.13 19.04 3.31
N HIS A 44 -8.66 18.38 2.25
CA HIS A 44 -9.16 18.60 0.90
C HIS A 44 -10.68 18.37 0.78
N ARG A 45 -11.24 17.38 1.50
CA ARG A 45 -12.71 17.16 1.50
C ARG A 45 -13.45 18.21 2.28
N TYR A 46 -12.91 18.61 3.42
CA TYR A 46 -13.48 19.68 4.21
C TYR A 46 -13.55 20.98 3.40
N LEU A 47 -12.48 21.31 2.66
CA LEU A 47 -12.42 22.51 1.84
C LEU A 47 -13.38 22.50 0.62
N ILE A 48 -13.68 21.33 0.05
CA ILE A 48 -14.56 21.22 -1.12
C ILE A 48 -16.05 21.40 -0.76
N ASP A 49 -16.43 21.07 0.48
CA ASP A 49 -17.83 20.95 0.88
C ASP A 49 -17.99 21.45 2.31
N ILE A 50 -17.64 22.72 2.52
CA ILE A 50 -17.47 23.31 3.85
C ILE A 50 -18.79 23.30 4.66
N ASP A 51 -19.92 23.33 3.97
CA ASP A 51 -21.27 23.26 4.54
C ASP A 51 -21.90 21.85 4.42
N GLY A 52 -21.13 20.87 3.91
CA GLY A 52 -21.60 19.52 3.70
C GLY A 52 -21.71 18.73 5.00
N VAL A 53 -22.86 18.09 5.21
CA VAL A 53 -23.13 17.23 6.39
C VAL A 53 -22.14 16.06 6.55
N THR A 54 -21.41 15.70 5.50
CA THR A 54 -20.40 14.63 5.53
C THR A 54 -18.95 15.11 5.61
N ALA A 55 -18.71 16.43 5.55
CA ALA A 55 -17.36 16.97 5.45
C ALA A 55 -16.54 16.76 6.74
N VAL A 56 -17.12 17.07 7.90
CA VAL A 56 -16.48 16.86 9.21
C VAL A 56 -16.34 15.39 9.57
N PRO A 57 -17.38 14.53 9.44
CA PRO A 57 -17.25 13.08 9.60
C PRO A 57 -16.11 12.49 8.77
N CYS A 58 -16.09 12.78 7.46
CA CYS A 58 -15.07 12.23 6.56
C CYS A 58 -13.67 12.81 6.82
N PHE A 59 -13.55 14.02 7.36
CA PHE A 59 -12.27 14.59 7.79
C PHE A 59 -11.68 13.78 8.94
N ILE A 60 -12.48 13.59 10.01
CA ILE A 60 -12.08 12.85 11.21
C ILE A 60 -11.70 11.42 10.83
N THR A 61 -12.56 10.73 10.06
CA THR A 61 -12.28 9.33 9.69
C THR A 61 -11.12 9.17 8.74
N SER A 62 -10.82 10.15 7.88
CA SER A 62 -9.61 10.14 7.04
C SER A 62 -8.33 10.18 7.88
N ILE A 63 -8.31 10.99 8.94
CA ILE A 63 -7.16 11.05 9.86
C ILE A 63 -7.04 9.74 10.64
N VAL A 64 -8.16 9.23 11.19
CA VAL A 64 -8.18 7.95 11.92
C VAL A 64 -7.71 6.80 11.03
N ALA A 65 -8.17 6.72 9.79
CA ALA A 65 -7.72 5.72 8.82
C ALA A 65 -6.22 5.85 8.51
N GLY A 66 -5.70 7.06 8.39
CA GLY A 66 -4.27 7.32 8.20
C GLY A 66 -3.41 6.86 9.37
N LEU A 67 -3.87 7.07 10.60
CA LEU A 67 -3.17 6.62 11.81
C LEU A 67 -3.26 5.09 11.98
N LEU A 68 -4.46 4.52 11.78
CA LEU A 68 -4.68 3.07 11.90
C LEU A 68 -3.88 2.28 10.87
N SER A 69 -3.86 2.73 9.61
CA SER A 69 -3.03 2.10 8.57
C SER A 69 -1.54 2.10 8.93
N GLY A 70 -1.05 3.21 9.48
CA GLY A 70 0.30 3.31 10.00
C GLY A 70 0.61 2.35 11.15
N LEU A 71 -0.34 2.19 12.08
CA LEU A 71 -0.23 1.23 13.17
C LEU A 71 -0.21 -0.22 12.65
N ILE A 72 -1.05 -0.53 11.66
CA ILE A 72 -1.07 -1.84 10.99
C ILE A 72 0.28 -2.11 10.34
N ASN A 73 0.84 -1.16 9.58
CA ASN A 73 2.16 -1.32 8.99
C ASN A 73 3.24 -1.68 10.03
N ARG A 74 3.22 -1.04 11.21
CA ARG A 74 4.25 -1.23 12.22
C ARG A 74 4.06 -2.45 13.13
N LYS A 75 2.81 -2.80 13.46
CA LYS A 75 2.50 -3.86 14.44
C LYS A 75 2.07 -5.20 13.82
N VAL A 76 1.67 -5.22 12.56
CA VAL A 76 1.11 -6.42 11.91
C VAL A 76 2.12 -7.04 10.95
N ALA A 77 2.26 -8.36 11.03
CA ALA A 77 3.09 -9.17 10.14
C ALA A 77 2.62 -9.03 8.68
N ARG A 78 3.59 -9.01 7.73
CA ARG A 78 3.32 -8.69 6.32
C ARG A 78 2.21 -9.57 5.71
N ASP A 79 2.16 -10.84 6.05
CA ASP A 79 1.18 -11.84 5.60
C ASP A 79 -0.26 -11.59 6.06
N GLN A 80 -0.44 -10.89 7.20
CA GLN A 80 -1.75 -10.59 7.77
C GLN A 80 -2.25 -9.17 7.45
N ARG A 81 -1.39 -8.30 6.92
CA ARG A 81 -1.71 -6.88 6.66
C ARG A 81 -2.92 -6.69 5.76
N TRP A 82 -3.15 -7.57 4.79
CA TRP A 82 -4.32 -7.46 3.91
C TRP A 82 -5.63 -7.76 4.64
N LYS A 83 -5.68 -8.80 5.48
CA LYS A 83 -6.89 -9.15 6.26
C LYS A 83 -7.22 -8.05 7.25
N ILE A 84 -6.21 -7.61 8.00
CA ILE A 84 -6.37 -6.56 9.01
C ILE A 84 -6.66 -5.22 8.34
N GLY A 85 -6.11 -4.96 7.15
CA GLY A 85 -6.40 -3.78 6.34
C GLY A 85 -7.86 -3.70 5.89
N ILE A 86 -8.44 -4.82 5.42
CA ILE A 86 -9.88 -4.87 5.08
C ILE A 86 -10.72 -4.59 6.33
N LEU A 87 -10.43 -5.29 7.43
CA LEU A 87 -11.20 -5.13 8.67
C LEU A 87 -11.13 -3.69 9.21
N ALA A 88 -9.94 -3.10 9.25
CA ALA A 88 -9.75 -1.72 9.66
C ALA A 88 -10.44 -0.73 8.72
N GLY A 89 -10.42 -0.98 7.41
CA GLY A 89 -11.17 -0.21 6.42
C GLY A 89 -12.67 -0.23 6.70
N MET A 90 -13.25 -1.42 6.90
CA MET A 90 -14.66 -1.58 7.22
C MET A 90 -15.03 -0.88 8.53
N VAL A 91 -14.17 -0.95 9.55
CA VAL A 91 -14.39 -0.26 10.83
C VAL A 91 -14.35 1.26 10.65
N CYS A 92 -13.39 1.80 9.89
CA CYS A 92 -13.31 3.23 9.60
C CYS A 92 -14.53 3.72 8.80
N GLU A 93 -15.01 2.93 7.84
CA GLU A 93 -16.18 3.28 7.05
C GLU A 93 -17.46 3.23 7.89
N THR A 94 -17.59 2.20 8.74
CA THR A 94 -18.69 2.11 9.71
C THR A 94 -18.68 3.31 10.66
N LEU A 95 -17.51 3.70 11.16
CA LEU A 95 -17.34 4.91 11.98
C LEU A 95 -17.76 6.16 11.22
N THR A 96 -17.46 6.25 9.91
CA THR A 96 -17.88 7.37 9.06
C THR A 96 -19.40 7.45 9.00
N MET A 97 -20.09 6.34 8.75
CA MET A 97 -21.55 6.30 8.70
C MET A 97 -22.20 6.69 10.03
N ILE A 98 -21.66 6.22 11.16
CA ILE A 98 -22.12 6.60 12.50
C ILE A 98 -21.95 8.11 12.71
N LEU A 99 -20.78 8.65 12.38
CA LEU A 99 -20.51 10.08 12.51
C LEU A 99 -21.43 10.91 11.60
N VAL A 100 -21.72 10.46 10.38
CA VAL A 100 -22.66 11.15 9.48
C VAL A 100 -24.06 11.23 10.09
N VAL A 101 -24.57 10.16 10.70
CA VAL A 101 -25.90 10.18 11.35
C VAL A 101 -25.93 11.11 12.55
N VAL A 102 -24.87 11.13 13.37
CA VAL A 102 -24.78 11.97 14.57
C VAL A 102 -24.59 13.45 14.21
N TRP A 103 -23.89 13.74 13.12
CA TRP A 103 -23.59 15.11 12.68
C TRP A 103 -24.68 15.72 11.80
N ALA A 104 -25.58 14.91 11.25
CA ALA A 104 -26.64 15.38 10.39
C ALA A 104 -27.63 16.28 11.17
N PRO A 105 -28.11 17.38 10.57
CA PRO A 105 -29.06 18.30 11.20
C PRO A 105 -30.43 17.64 11.49
N SER A 106 -30.76 16.55 10.80
CA SER A 106 -31.93 15.72 11.08
C SER A 106 -31.58 14.23 10.94
N LEU A 107 -32.17 13.41 11.82
CA LEU A 107 -31.94 11.95 11.82
C LEU A 107 -32.41 11.31 10.51
N SER A 108 -33.51 11.81 9.93
CA SER A 108 -34.04 11.32 8.65
C SER A 108 -33.06 11.55 7.50
N LEU A 109 -32.42 12.72 7.43
CA LEU A 109 -31.41 13.02 6.40
C LEU A 109 -30.16 12.15 6.57
N GLY A 110 -29.68 11.99 7.80
CA GLY A 110 -28.51 11.14 8.08
C GLY A 110 -28.73 9.68 7.69
N LEU A 111 -29.90 9.11 8.03
CA LEU A 111 -30.26 7.74 7.66
C LEU A 111 -30.44 7.56 6.16
N ASP A 112 -31.05 8.53 5.47
CA ASP A 112 -31.25 8.47 4.02
C ASP A 112 -29.90 8.46 3.28
N ILE A 113 -28.97 9.34 3.68
CA ILE A 113 -27.60 9.36 3.17
C ILE A 113 -26.90 8.01 3.40
N VAL A 114 -26.87 7.52 4.65
CA VAL A 114 -26.19 6.27 5.00
C VAL A 114 -26.79 5.07 4.28
N SER A 115 -28.11 5.03 4.06
CA SER A 115 -28.77 3.94 3.33
C SER A 115 -28.30 3.84 1.88
N LYS A 116 -28.01 4.97 1.24
CA LYS A 116 -27.58 5.06 -0.16
C LYS A 116 -26.07 4.83 -0.34
N ILE A 117 -25.24 5.31 0.60
CA ILE A 117 -23.77 5.30 0.45
C ILE A 117 -23.07 4.23 1.31
N GLY A 118 -23.67 3.79 2.41
CA GLY A 118 -23.00 2.98 3.43
C GLY A 118 -22.60 1.60 2.92
N ILE A 119 -23.53 0.87 2.28
CA ILE A 119 -23.26 -0.49 1.79
C ILE A 119 -22.15 -0.50 0.73
N PRO A 120 -22.21 0.32 -0.34
CA PRO A 120 -21.14 0.35 -1.35
C PRO A 120 -19.76 0.69 -0.78
N MET A 121 -19.69 1.62 0.17
CA MET A 121 -18.40 2.05 0.75
C MET A 121 -17.81 0.97 1.67
N ILE A 122 -18.62 0.31 2.50
CA ILE A 122 -18.15 -0.78 3.36
C ILE A 122 -17.67 -1.96 2.52
N LEU A 123 -18.44 -2.38 1.51
CA LEU A 123 -18.02 -3.45 0.59
C LEU A 123 -16.77 -3.06 -0.21
N GLY A 124 -16.64 -1.79 -0.60
CA GLY A 124 -15.45 -1.26 -1.26
C GLY A 124 -14.17 -1.41 -0.44
N SER A 125 -14.27 -1.50 0.90
CA SER A 125 -13.12 -1.71 1.80
C SER A 125 -12.34 -2.99 1.49
N VAL A 126 -12.97 -3.98 0.85
CA VAL A 126 -12.31 -5.21 0.40
C VAL A 126 -11.15 -4.91 -0.58
N CYS A 127 -11.26 -3.87 -1.41
CA CYS A 127 -10.22 -3.46 -2.34
C CYS A 127 -8.91 -3.08 -1.65
N ILE A 128 -8.94 -2.65 -0.38
CA ILE A 128 -7.74 -2.38 0.41
C ILE A 128 -6.88 -3.63 0.49
N GLY A 129 -7.49 -4.77 0.81
CA GLY A 129 -6.78 -6.05 0.92
C GLY A 129 -6.21 -6.51 -0.42
N PHE A 130 -6.98 -6.35 -1.52
CA PHE A 130 -6.48 -6.68 -2.86
C PHE A 130 -5.27 -5.84 -3.26
N ILE A 131 -5.31 -4.52 -3.02
CA ILE A 131 -4.17 -3.64 -3.32
C ILE A 131 -2.96 -4.03 -2.48
N VAL A 132 -3.15 -4.27 -1.18
CA VAL A 132 -2.05 -4.67 -0.28
C VAL A 132 -1.44 -6.00 -0.71
N LEU A 133 -2.27 -7.02 -1.01
CA LEU A 133 -1.80 -8.32 -1.49
C LEU A 133 -1.01 -8.21 -2.79
N LEU A 134 -1.55 -7.46 -3.77
CA LEU A 134 -0.92 -7.32 -5.08
C LEU A 134 0.46 -6.66 -4.94
N VAL A 135 0.55 -5.54 -4.22
CA VAL A 135 1.81 -4.82 -4.04
C VAL A 135 2.82 -5.66 -3.28
N GLN A 136 2.41 -6.32 -2.18
CA GLN A 136 3.31 -7.19 -1.41
C GLN A 136 3.78 -8.42 -2.22
N SER A 137 2.94 -8.97 -3.09
CA SER A 137 3.32 -10.08 -3.97
C SER A 137 4.42 -9.64 -4.94
N VAL A 138 4.25 -8.47 -5.57
CA VAL A 138 5.25 -7.91 -6.51
C VAL A 138 6.55 -7.57 -5.78
N GLU A 139 6.49 -7.02 -4.57
CA GLU A 139 7.68 -6.77 -3.76
C GLU A 139 8.41 -8.07 -3.39
N GLY A 140 7.66 -9.11 -2.97
CA GLY A 140 8.22 -10.41 -2.63
C GLY A 140 8.91 -11.11 -3.81
N GLU A 141 8.34 -11.03 -5.02
CA GLU A 141 8.96 -11.57 -6.23
C GLU A 141 10.27 -10.85 -6.57
N LYS A 142 10.31 -9.52 -6.40
CA LYS A 142 11.53 -8.72 -6.61
C LYS A 142 12.61 -9.05 -5.58
N GLU A 143 12.25 -9.13 -4.29
CA GLU A 143 13.16 -9.51 -3.21
C GLU A 143 13.73 -10.92 -3.45
N ALA A 144 12.89 -11.89 -3.85
CA ALA A 144 13.33 -13.25 -4.16
C ALA A 144 14.28 -13.31 -5.36
N SER A 145 14.01 -12.53 -6.41
CA SER A 145 14.88 -12.44 -7.59
C SER A 145 16.23 -11.82 -7.25
N ALA A 146 16.24 -10.73 -6.49
CA ALA A 146 17.47 -10.08 -6.02
C ALA A 146 18.28 -11.01 -5.11
N ALA A 147 17.64 -11.74 -4.20
CA ALA A 147 18.30 -12.73 -3.35
C ALA A 147 18.93 -13.86 -4.18
N ARG A 148 18.26 -14.33 -5.24
CA ARG A 148 18.81 -15.34 -6.15
C ARG A 148 20.05 -14.81 -6.88
N GLN A 149 20.03 -13.55 -7.35
CA GLN A 149 21.18 -12.91 -7.99
C GLN A 149 22.35 -12.73 -7.01
N ALA A 150 22.09 -12.31 -5.77
CA ALA A 150 23.11 -12.19 -4.73
C ALA A 150 23.76 -13.55 -4.39
N LYS A 151 22.95 -14.61 -4.30
CA LYS A 151 23.45 -15.98 -4.10
C LYS A 151 24.33 -16.44 -5.27
N LEU A 152 23.90 -16.19 -6.50
CA LEU A 152 24.69 -16.52 -7.69
C LEU A 152 26.05 -15.82 -7.67
N ALA A 153 26.07 -14.52 -7.36
CA ALA A 153 27.31 -13.75 -7.26
C ALA A 153 28.25 -14.31 -6.17
N LEU A 154 27.71 -14.68 -5.00
CA LEU A 154 28.48 -15.30 -3.92
C LEU A 154 29.01 -16.69 -4.29
N ASP A 155 28.22 -17.51 -4.99
CA ASP A 155 28.64 -18.82 -5.48
C ASP A 155 29.77 -18.69 -6.51
N ILE A 156 29.69 -17.72 -7.42
CA ILE A 156 30.77 -17.40 -8.38
C ILE A 156 32.03 -16.94 -7.63
N ALA A 157 31.89 -16.04 -6.66
CA ALA A 157 33.00 -15.58 -5.84
C ALA A 157 33.68 -16.74 -5.11
N ASN A 158 32.92 -17.65 -4.51
CA ASN A 158 33.45 -18.83 -3.82
C ASN A 158 34.16 -19.81 -4.78
N LYS A 159 33.65 -20.01 -6.00
CA LYS A 159 34.29 -20.87 -7.01
C LYS A 159 35.58 -20.25 -7.56
N THR A 160 35.64 -18.93 -7.67
CA THR A 160 36.77 -18.20 -8.28
C THR A 160 37.85 -17.82 -7.27
N LEU A 161 37.52 -17.64 -5.99
CA LEU A 161 38.47 -17.27 -4.92
C LEU A 161 39.71 -18.18 -4.82
N PRO A 162 39.61 -19.53 -4.94
CA PRO A 162 40.79 -20.39 -4.94
C PRO A 162 41.70 -20.18 -6.16
N LEU A 163 41.13 -19.84 -7.31
CA LEU A 163 41.86 -19.60 -8.56
C LEU A 163 42.67 -18.30 -8.49
N PHE A 164 42.17 -17.29 -7.76
CA PHE A 164 42.89 -16.05 -7.50
C PHE A 164 44.08 -16.20 -6.55
N ARG A 165 44.22 -17.33 -5.82
CA ARG A 165 45.39 -17.56 -4.95
C ARG A 165 46.67 -17.85 -5.73
N HIS A 166 46.56 -18.33 -6.97
CA HIS A 166 47.69 -18.58 -7.87
C HIS A 166 47.34 -18.00 -9.25
N VAL A 167 47.59 -16.71 -9.43
CA VAL A 167 47.23 -16.00 -10.66
C VAL A 167 48.16 -16.42 -11.80
N ASN A 168 47.62 -17.12 -12.79
CA ASN A 168 48.28 -17.45 -14.05
C ASN A 168 47.26 -17.39 -15.19
N SER A 169 47.72 -17.44 -16.45
CA SER A 169 46.83 -17.32 -17.62
C SER A 169 45.74 -18.40 -17.65
N ASP A 170 46.03 -19.62 -17.18
CA ASP A 170 45.06 -20.72 -17.14
C ASP A 170 44.02 -20.55 -16.03
N SER A 171 44.41 -20.02 -14.86
CA SER A 171 43.52 -19.78 -13.72
C SER A 171 42.57 -18.62 -14.01
N LEU A 172 43.04 -17.55 -14.65
CA LEU A 172 42.19 -16.46 -15.13
C LEU A 172 41.23 -16.91 -16.24
N ARG A 173 41.67 -17.80 -17.15
CA ARG A 173 40.80 -18.37 -18.18
C ARG A 173 39.69 -19.23 -17.57
N GLN A 174 40.02 -20.01 -16.53
CA GLN A 174 39.02 -20.77 -15.77
C GLN A 174 38.06 -19.86 -15.00
N VAL A 175 38.53 -18.76 -14.41
CA VAL A 175 37.66 -17.76 -13.78
C VAL A 175 36.69 -17.16 -14.81
N CYS A 176 37.18 -16.74 -15.99
CA CYS A 176 36.32 -16.23 -17.06
C CYS A 176 35.27 -17.24 -17.52
N GLU A 177 35.62 -18.53 -17.68
CA GLU A 177 34.65 -19.59 -18.02
C GLU A 177 33.62 -19.82 -16.92
N ILE A 178 34.02 -19.83 -15.64
CA ILE A 178 33.09 -19.97 -14.52
C ILE A 178 32.08 -18.82 -14.52
N ILE A 179 32.53 -17.58 -14.68
CA ILE A 179 31.66 -16.40 -14.73
C ILE A 179 30.76 -16.46 -15.97
N ARG A 180 31.32 -16.76 -17.15
CA ARG A 180 30.58 -16.83 -18.42
C ARG A 180 29.47 -17.86 -18.36
N ARG A 181 29.76 -19.05 -17.82
CA ARG A 181 28.80 -20.14 -17.68
C ARG A 181 27.74 -19.83 -16.63
N ASP A 182 28.13 -19.38 -15.45
CA ASP A 182 27.21 -19.22 -14.33
C ASP A 182 26.32 -17.96 -14.47
N ILE A 183 26.77 -16.92 -15.20
CA ILE A 183 25.96 -15.72 -15.55
C ILE A 183 25.27 -15.88 -16.91
N THR A 184 25.59 -16.92 -17.70
CA THR A 184 25.10 -17.08 -19.09
C THR A 184 25.37 -15.85 -19.96
N ALA A 185 26.58 -15.29 -19.85
CA ALA A 185 27.02 -14.15 -20.66
C ALA A 185 27.63 -14.62 -21.99
N ASP A 186 27.50 -13.82 -23.05
CA ASP A 186 28.10 -14.11 -24.36
C ASP A 186 29.63 -14.09 -24.32
N ALA A 187 30.21 -13.18 -23.54
CA ALA A 187 31.65 -13.08 -23.31
C ALA A 187 31.96 -12.47 -21.93
N VAL A 188 33.10 -12.82 -21.36
CA VAL A 188 33.63 -12.25 -20.11
C VAL A 188 35.11 -11.93 -20.31
N ALA A 189 35.50 -10.71 -19.96
CA ALA A 189 36.89 -10.27 -19.92
C ALA A 189 37.20 -9.70 -18.53
N ILE A 190 38.39 -10.00 -18.03
CA ILE A 190 38.92 -9.46 -16.77
C ILE A 190 40.17 -8.66 -17.15
N THR A 191 40.18 -7.36 -16.84
CA THR A 191 41.27 -6.41 -17.12
C THR A 191 42.10 -6.13 -15.88
#